data_AF-A0A350NSP3-F1
#
_entry.id   AF-A0A350NSP3-F1
#
_cell.length_a   1.000
_cell.length_b   1.000
_cell.length_c   1.000
_cell.angle_alpha   90.00
_cell.angle_beta   90.00
_cell.angle_gamma   90.00
#
_symmetry.space_group_name_H-M   'P 1'
#
loop_
_entity.id
_entity.type
_entity.pdbx_description
1 polymer ?
#
loop_
_entity_poly.entity_id
_entity_poly.type
_entity_poly.pdbx_seq_one_letter_code
_entity_poly.pdbx_strand_id
1 'polypeptide(L)'
;KVVGLLGHNGSGKTTMLKIIAGLRSPSSGTVKVFGMAPGVKTKQRVAFLPEVNAYYEWMTIDYLIDFAKSFHPDLSWERAEVLKKFMDLKGESKVGALSKGQQARLKLVIGLARNAD
;
A
#
# COMPACT_ATOMS: atom_id res chain seq x y z
N LYS A 1 11.90 -7.65 11.27
CA LYS A 1 11.71 -9.09 10.99
C LYS A 1 10.88 -9.21 9.72
N VAL A 2 11.16 -10.18 8.84
CA VAL A 2 10.34 -10.43 7.62
C VAL A 2 9.66 -11.79 7.78
N VAL A 3 8.37 -11.85 7.48
CA VAL A 3 7.55 -13.08 7.60
C VAL A 3 6.86 -13.32 6.26
N GLY A 4 6.93 -14.56 5.76
CA GLY A 4 6.25 -14.98 4.53
C GLY A 4 5.03 -15.84 4.84
N LEU A 5 3.91 -15.58 4.16
CA LEU A 5 2.71 -16.42 4.19
C LEU A 5 2.65 -17.27 2.92
N LEU A 6 2.84 -18.59 3.05
CA LEU A 6 2.96 -19.52 1.92
C LEU A 6 1.70 -20.40 1.77
N GLY A 7 1.41 -20.83 0.55
CA GLY A 7 0.28 -21.70 0.20
C GLY A 7 -0.08 -21.64 -1.28
N HIS A 8 -0.88 -22.58 -1.77
CA HIS A 8 -1.32 -22.62 -3.17
C HIS A 8 -2.24 -21.43 -3.55
N ASN A 9 -2.44 -21.17 -4.85
CA ASN A 9 -3.43 -20.19 -5.29
C ASN A 9 -4.83 -20.59 -4.80
N GLY A 10 -5.58 -19.63 -4.26
CA GLY A 10 -6.89 -19.91 -3.64
C GLY A 10 -6.85 -20.37 -2.18
N SER A 11 -5.68 -20.57 -1.56
CA SER A 11 -5.58 -21.02 -0.15
C SER A 11 -6.01 -19.97 0.90
N GLY A 12 -6.47 -18.79 0.47
CA GLY A 12 -6.96 -17.75 1.38
C GLY A 12 -5.92 -16.72 1.86
N LYS A 13 -4.68 -16.73 1.35
CA LYS A 13 -3.62 -15.76 1.73
C LYS A 13 -4.08 -14.30 1.61
N THR A 14 -4.62 -13.93 0.46
CA THR A 14 -5.14 -12.57 0.22
C THR A 14 -6.30 -12.24 1.14
N THR A 15 -7.16 -13.22 1.45
CA THR A 15 -8.25 -13.06 2.42
C THR A 15 -7.71 -12.78 3.81
N MET A 16 -6.71 -13.53 4.26
CA MET A 16 -6.06 -13.34 5.56
C MET A 16 -5.42 -11.94 5.67
N LEU A 17 -4.66 -11.52 4.65
CA LEU A 17 -4.06 -10.18 4.63
C LEU A 17 -5.12 -9.07 4.64
N LYS A 18 -6.24 -9.24 3.93
CA LYS A 18 -7.37 -8.29 3.97
C LYS A 18 -8.04 -8.23 5.34
N ILE A 19 -8.14 -9.34 6.06
CA ILE A 19 -8.67 -9.35 7.44
C ILE A 19 -7.72 -8.58 8.36
N ILE A 20 -6.41 -8.85 8.28
CA ILE A 20 -5.38 -8.14 9.07
C ILE A 20 -5.43 -6.64 8.78
N ALA A 21 -5.56 -6.24 7.51
CA ALA A 21 -5.68 -4.85 7.10
C ALA A 21 -7.03 -4.18 7.47
N GLY A 22 -7.99 -4.93 8.04
CA GLY A 22 -9.32 -4.41 8.37
C GLY A 22 -10.16 -4.06 7.14
N LEU A 23 -9.97 -4.79 6.04
CA LEU A 23 -10.73 -4.69 4.80
C LEU A 23 -11.78 -5.80 4.65
N ARG A 24 -11.76 -6.79 5.54
CA ARG A 24 -12.75 -7.87 5.62
C ARG A 24 -12.91 -8.33 7.06
N SER A 25 -14.14 -8.57 7.51
CA SER A 25 -14.40 -9.16 8.82
C SER A 25 -14.18 -10.67 8.80
N PRO A 26 -13.58 -11.26 9.85
CA PRO A 26 -13.53 -12.71 10.00
C PRO A 26 -14.94 -13.26 10.27
N SER A 27 -15.25 -14.45 9.77
CA SER A 27 -16.53 -15.12 10.05
C SER A 27 -16.62 -15.61 11.50
N SER A 28 -15.48 -15.95 12.10
CA SER A 28 -15.34 -16.37 13.50
C SER A 28 -13.90 -16.14 13.98
N GLY A 29 -13.68 -16.22 15.30
CA GLY A 29 -12.38 -15.97 15.92
C GLY A 29 -12.04 -14.49 16.05
N THR A 30 -10.80 -14.19 16.42
CA THR A 30 -10.34 -12.81 16.62
C THR A 30 -8.99 -12.56 15.96
N VAL A 31 -8.77 -11.33 15.51
CA VAL A 31 -7.50 -10.84 14.98
C VAL A 31 -7.11 -9.61 15.77
N LYS A 32 -5.83 -9.53 16.16
CA LYS A 32 -5.27 -8.37 16.87
C LYS A 32 -4.06 -7.85 16.10
N VAL A 33 -4.05 -6.55 15.81
CA VAL A 33 -2.94 -5.81 15.20
C VAL A 33 -2.51 -4.74 16.19
N PHE A 34 -1.25 -4.78 16.62
CA PHE A 34 -0.75 -3.98 17.75
C PHE A 34 -1.63 -4.08 19.01
N GLY A 35 -2.14 -5.29 19.30
CA GLY A 35 -3.00 -5.56 20.45
C GLY A 35 -4.47 -5.15 20.29
N MET A 36 -4.85 -4.49 19.19
CA MET A 36 -6.19 -3.96 18.93
C MET A 36 -6.91 -4.72 17.82
N ALA A 37 -8.24 -4.71 17.81
CA ALA A 37 -8.99 -5.16 16.65
C ALA A 37 -8.68 -4.28 15.42
N PRO A 38 -8.60 -4.83 14.19
CA PRO A 38 -8.39 -4.05 12.98
C PRO A 38 -9.44 -2.95 12.81
N GLY A 39 -8.99 -1.71 12.58
CA GLY A 39 -9.86 -0.55 12.47
C GLY A 39 -9.10 0.72 12.11
N VAL A 40 -9.71 1.90 12.32
CA VAL A 40 -9.11 3.20 11.97
C VAL A 40 -7.74 3.39 12.62
N LYS A 41 -7.61 3.09 13.92
CA LYS A 41 -6.36 3.21 14.67
C LYS A 41 -5.24 2.31 14.12
N THR A 42 -5.55 1.08 13.73
CA THR A 42 -4.52 0.17 13.18
C THR A 42 -4.17 0.55 11.74
N LYS A 43 -5.10 1.08 10.94
CA LYS A 43 -4.85 1.54 9.56
C LYS A 43 -3.89 2.73 9.48
N GLN A 44 -3.84 3.56 10.52
CA GLN A 44 -2.84 4.62 10.63
C GLN A 44 -1.42 4.06 10.81
N ARG A 45 -1.29 2.85 11.35
CA ARG A 45 -0.02 2.19 11.68
C ARG A 45 0.41 1.12 10.69
N VAL A 46 -0.47 0.73 9.76
CA VAL A 46 -0.21 -0.35 8.79
C VAL A 46 -0.29 0.20 7.37
N ALA A 47 0.73 -0.08 6.57
CA ALA A 47 0.68 0.06 5.12
C ALA A 47 0.24 -1.27 4.48
N PHE A 48 -0.80 -1.24 3.65
CA PHE A 48 -1.29 -2.40 2.91
C PHE A 48 -1.27 -2.12 1.41
N LEU A 49 -0.58 -2.96 0.66
CA LEU A 49 -0.48 -2.85 -0.80
C LEU A 49 -1.38 -3.92 -1.43
N PRO A 50 -2.53 -3.55 -2.03
CA PRO A 50 -3.40 -4.50 -2.69
C PRO A 50 -2.83 -4.99 -4.03
N GLU A 51 -3.24 -6.21 -4.40
CA GLU A 51 -2.89 -6.84 -5.68
C GLU A 51 -3.39 -6.04 -6.88
N VAL A 52 -4.63 -5.53 -6.82
CA VAL A 52 -5.23 -4.72 -7.90
C VAL A 52 -4.77 -3.26 -7.78
N ASN A 53 -4.41 -2.65 -8.92
CA ASN A 53 -4.15 -1.22 -9.03
C ASN A 53 -5.47 -0.47 -9.22
N ALA A 54 -5.73 0.51 -8.37
CA ALA A 54 -6.89 1.40 -8.48
C ALA A 54 -6.46 2.86 -8.37
N TYR A 55 -5.38 3.23 -9.07
CA TYR A 55 -4.97 4.62 -9.19
C TYR A 55 -5.59 5.24 -10.43
N TYR A 56 -5.99 6.50 -10.34
CA TYR A 56 -6.56 7.21 -11.46
C TYR A 56 -5.48 7.49 -12.52
N GLU A 57 -5.71 7.00 -13.74
CA GLU A 57 -4.72 7.02 -14.82
C GLU A 57 -4.29 8.43 -15.26
N TRP A 58 -5.17 9.41 -15.06
CA TRP A 58 -4.94 10.80 -15.44
C TRP A 58 -3.98 11.54 -14.50
N MET A 59 -3.78 11.05 -13.28
CA MET A 59 -2.90 11.68 -12.29
C MET A 59 -1.44 11.54 -12.71
N THR A 60 -0.62 12.54 -12.43
CA THR A 60 0.84 12.38 -12.42
C THR A 60 1.27 11.61 -11.17
N ILE A 61 2.47 11.05 -11.17
CA ILE A 61 3.02 10.37 -9.99
C ILE A 61 3.08 11.33 -8.79
N ASP A 62 3.55 12.56 -8.99
CA ASP A 62 3.65 13.55 -7.90
C ASP A 62 2.29 13.93 -7.35
N TYR A 63 1.31 14.13 -8.24
CA TYR A 63 -0.05 14.41 -7.81
C TYR A 63 -0.67 13.21 -7.06
N LEU A 64 -0.39 11.98 -7.48
CA LEU A 64 -0.83 10.79 -6.76
C LEU A 64 -0.20 10.71 -5.35
N ILE A 65 1.07 11.07 -5.20
CA ILE A 65 1.74 11.10 -3.88
C ILE A 65 1.06 12.13 -2.97
N ASP A 66 0.78 13.33 -3.50
CA ASP A 66 0.12 14.39 -2.75
C ASP A 66 -1.33 14.03 -2.39
N PHE A 67 -2.06 13.44 -3.35
CA PHE A 67 -3.38 12.87 -3.12
C PHE A 67 -3.37 11.76 -2.06
N ALA A 68 -2.39 10.86 -2.09
CA ALA A 68 -2.28 9.80 -1.07
C ALA A 68 -1.98 10.40 0.32
N LYS A 69 -1.19 11.47 0.39
CA LYS A 69 -0.86 12.17 1.64
C LYS A 69 -2.09 12.78 2.32
N SER A 70 -3.12 13.20 1.58
CA SER A 70 -4.36 13.71 2.18
C SER A 70 -5.14 12.65 2.98
N PHE A 71 -4.94 11.36 2.69
CA PHE A 71 -5.54 10.24 3.42
C PHE A 71 -4.57 9.60 4.44
N HIS A 72 -3.27 9.73 4.17
CA HIS A 72 -2.18 9.19 4.97
C HIS A 72 -1.18 10.29 5.32
N PRO A 73 -1.43 11.08 6.38
CA PRO A 73 -0.54 12.17 6.78
C PRO A 73 0.88 11.73 7.14
N ASP A 74 1.04 10.44 7.45
CA ASP A 74 2.32 9.76 7.71
C ASP A 74 3.14 9.45 6.43
N LEU A 75 2.59 9.74 5.23
CA LEU A 75 3.31 9.62 3.97
C LEU A 75 4.39 10.70 3.87
N SER A 76 5.65 10.27 3.85
CA SER A 76 6.81 11.14 3.73
C SER A 76 7.11 11.44 2.27
N TRP A 77 7.01 12.73 1.89
CA TRP A 77 7.37 13.19 0.55
C TRP A 77 8.85 12.93 0.26
N GLU A 78 9.73 13.25 1.21
CA GLU A 78 11.16 13.01 1.11
C GLU A 78 11.47 11.54 0.83
N ARG A 79 10.82 10.62 1.56
CA ARG A 79 10.97 9.18 1.34
C ARG A 79 10.42 8.76 -0.03
N ALA A 80 9.30 9.34 -0.45
CA ALA A 80 8.74 9.10 -1.78
C ALA A 80 9.70 9.55 -2.89
N GLU A 81 10.37 10.70 -2.75
CA GLU A 81 11.40 11.18 -3.70
C GLU A 81 12.57 10.21 -3.82
N VAL A 82 13.12 9.76 -2.69
CA VAL A 82 14.21 8.78 -2.67
C VAL A 82 13.79 7.49 -3.36
N LEU A 83 12.59 6.98 -3.06
CA LEU A 83 12.07 5.75 -3.66
C LEU A 83 11.75 5.92 -5.15
N LYS A 84 11.18 7.04 -5.59
CA LYS A 84 10.95 7.34 -7.01
C LYS A 84 12.26 7.31 -7.78
N LYS A 85 13.29 7.99 -7.28
CA LYS A 85 14.63 8.01 -7.89
C LYS A 85 15.23 6.61 -7.97
N PHE A 86 15.17 5.84 -6.89
CA PHE A 86 15.65 4.46 -6.86
C PHE A 86 14.90 3.54 -7.85
N MET A 87 13.60 3.76 -8.00
CA MET A 87 12.73 2.97 -8.87
C MET A 87 12.72 3.45 -10.33
N ASP A 88 13.47 4.51 -10.67
CA ASP A 88 13.48 5.16 -11.98
C ASP A 88 12.07 5.60 -12.43
N LEU A 89 11.39 6.35 -11.56
CA LEU A 89 10.07 6.91 -11.80
C LEU A 89 10.13 8.44 -11.81
N LYS A 90 9.61 9.04 -12.89
CA LYS A 90 9.56 10.49 -13.06
C LYS A 90 8.23 11.04 -12.56
N GLY A 91 8.28 12.04 -11.67
CA GLY A 91 7.12 12.60 -10.99
C GLY A 91 6.03 13.14 -11.91
N GLU A 92 6.44 13.72 -13.04
CA GLU A 92 5.59 14.30 -14.08
C GLU A 92 4.89 13.25 -14.98
N SER A 93 5.31 11.98 -14.90
CA SER A 93 4.69 10.91 -15.70
C SER A 93 3.26 10.65 -15.25
N LYS A 94 2.34 10.50 -16.21
CA LYS A 94 0.97 10.06 -15.91
C LYS A 94 0.94 8.59 -15.54
N VAL A 95 0.12 8.23 -14.56
CA VAL A 95 -0.04 6.85 -14.08
C VAL A 95 -0.47 5.89 -15.20
N GLY A 96 -1.36 6.35 -16.10
CA GLY A 96 -1.81 5.57 -17.26
C GLY A 96 -0.75 5.33 -18.34
N ALA A 97 0.31 6.15 -18.37
CA ALA A 97 1.41 5.99 -19.31
C ALA A 97 2.49 5.01 -18.83
N LEU A 98 2.39 4.54 -17.58
CA LEU A 98 3.37 3.63 -16.98
C LEU A 98 3.17 2.20 -17.48
N SER A 99 4.27 1.50 -17.77
CA SER A 99 4.24 0.05 -17.98
C SER A 99 3.75 -0.69 -16.73
N LYS A 100 3.28 -1.93 -16.88
CA LYS A 100 2.87 -2.78 -15.74
C LYS A 100 3.96 -2.88 -14.66
N GLY A 101 5.23 -2.96 -15.07
CA GLY A 101 6.38 -3.01 -14.17
C GLY A 101 6.61 -1.68 -13.43
N GLN A 102 6.46 -0.54 -14.12
CA GLN A 102 6.52 0.78 -13.48
C GLN A 102 5.34 1.01 -12.54
N GLN A 103 4.14 0.56 -12.88
CA GLN A 103 3.00 0.62 -11.96
C GLN A 103 3.23 -0.22 -10.70
N ALA A 104 3.83 -1.41 -10.83
CA ALA A 104 4.20 -2.22 -9.67
C ALA A 104 5.22 -1.50 -8.76
N ARG A 105 6.24 -0.86 -9.35
CA ARG A 105 7.20 -0.02 -8.62
C ARG A 105 6.53 1.18 -7.95
N LEU A 106 5.60 1.85 -8.64
CA LEU A 106 4.85 2.97 -8.08
C LEU A 106 4.02 2.55 -6.85
N LYS A 107 3.40 1.36 -6.86
CA LYS A 107 2.74 0.84 -5.65
C LYS A 107 3.70 0.74 -4.46
N LEU A 108 4.92 0.25 -4.72
CA LEU A 108 5.94 0.13 -3.69
C LEU A 108 6.35 1.51 -3.16
N VAL A 109 6.49 2.52 -4.04
CA VAL A 109 6.74 3.91 -3.61
C VAL A 109 5.65 4.38 -2.66
N ILE A 110 4.38 4.31 -3.06
CA ILE A 110 3.25 4.78 -2.24
C ILE A 110 3.16 4.03 -0.91
N GLY A 111 3.37 2.71 -0.93
CA GLY A 111 3.29 1.88 0.25
C GLY A 111 4.46 2.07 1.22
N LEU A 112 5.69 2.15 0.71
CA LEU A 112 6.92 2.23 1.52
C LEU A 112 7.29 3.66 1.90
N ALA A 113 6.68 4.68 1.28
CA ALA A 113 6.85 6.08 1.69
C ALA A 113 6.10 6.42 2.99
N ARG A 114 5.17 5.57 3.42
CA ARG A 114 4.48 5.72 4.71
C ARG A 114 5.41 5.41 5.87
N ASN A 115 5.39 6.26 6.89
CA ASN A 115 6.00 5.98 8.19
C ASN A 115 5.06 5.13 9.07
N ALA A 116 4.60 4.02 8.50
CA ALA A 116 3.87 2.98 9.22
C ALA A 116 4.84 2.17 10.10
N ASP A 117 4.29 1.55 11.15
CA ASP A 117 5.03 0.75 12.13
C ASP A 117 5.48 -0.62 11.59
#